data_AF-A0A951B2U1-F1
#
_entry.id   AF-A0A951B2U1-F1
#
_cell.length_a   1.000
_cell.length_b   1.000
_cell.length_c   1.000
_cell.angle_alpha   90.00
_cell.angle_beta   90.00
_cell.angle_gamma   90.00
#
_symmetry.space_group_name_H-M   'P 1'
#
loop_
_entity.id
_entity.type
_entity.pdbx_description
1 polymer ?
#
loop_
_entity_poly.entity_id
_entity_poly.type
_entity_poly.pdbx_seq_one_letter_code
_entity_poly.pdbx_strand_id
1 'polypeptide(L)'
;MLRRGQRGDRANREDPEVPASSPAFAAQEAEAGSARDESREHAATAVLTRTRTQHGVQRDRLWKIAATSFGVVFVAEFGDLTQIAIANLAARYHDPLAVGIGGALGLWAVGGLAILGGRQLLRWIDLIWIARAAALIMAALGTVSAVHAFTGS
;
A
#
# COMPACT_ATOMS: atom_id res chain seq x y z
N MET A 1 59.67 37.32 42.39
CA MET A 1 58.64 38.25 42.90
C MET A 1 57.27 37.61 42.62
N LEU A 2 56.69 36.89 43.59
CA LEU A 2 55.60 37.34 44.47
C LEU A 2 54.29 37.69 43.73
N ARG A 3 53.26 36.83 43.80
CA ARG A 3 52.11 37.07 44.69
C ARG A 3 51.20 35.86 44.83
N ARG A 4 50.96 35.53 46.10
CA ARG A 4 49.98 34.60 46.67
C ARG A 4 48.58 35.21 46.57
N GLY A 5 47.55 34.37 46.47
CA GLY A 5 46.26 34.62 47.14
C GLY A 5 45.07 34.90 46.24
N GLN A 6 44.16 33.91 46.15
CA GLN A 6 42.70 34.07 46.12
C GLN A 6 42.09 32.65 46.26
N ARG A 7 42.29 32.04 47.44
CA ARG A 7 41.41 31.00 47.98
C ARG A 7 40.48 31.74 48.93
N GLY A 8 39.33 32.17 48.42
CA GLY A 8 38.22 32.66 49.23
C GLY A 8 37.12 31.61 49.25
N ASP A 9 36.79 31.16 50.45
CA ASP A 9 35.46 30.68 50.88
C ASP A 9 34.70 29.72 49.96
N ARG A 10 35.12 28.46 50.01
CA ARG A 10 34.17 27.34 50.01
C ARG A 10 34.26 26.61 51.34
N ALA A 11 34.08 27.34 52.43
CA ALA A 11 33.75 26.73 53.71
C ALA A 11 32.22 26.65 53.78
N ASN A 12 31.71 25.43 53.94
CA ASN A 12 30.44 25.19 54.60
C ASN A 12 29.17 25.72 53.91
N ARG A 13 28.91 25.29 52.67
CA ARG A 13 27.52 24.98 52.31
C ARG A 13 27.29 23.53 52.68
N GLU A 14 27.13 23.29 53.98
CA GLU A 14 26.45 22.09 54.45
C GLU A 14 25.03 22.23 53.93
N ASP A 15 24.74 21.55 52.83
CA ASP A 15 23.36 21.25 52.50
C ASP A 15 22.78 20.64 53.78
N PRO A 16 21.66 21.14 54.32
CA PRO A 16 21.06 20.51 55.47
C PRO A 16 20.76 19.07 55.04
N GLU A 17 21.53 18.12 55.57
CA GLU A 17 21.19 16.71 55.51
C GLU A 17 19.89 16.58 56.30
N VAL A 18 18.78 16.84 55.62
CA VAL A 18 17.46 16.49 56.11
C VAL A 18 17.49 14.97 56.17
N PRO A 19 17.49 14.37 57.36
CA PRO A 19 17.60 12.93 57.46
C PRO A 19 16.37 12.33 56.79
N ALA A 20 16.60 11.53 55.75
CA ALA A 20 15.54 10.79 55.04
C ALA A 20 14.72 9.86 55.98
N SER A 21 15.13 9.74 57.25
CA SER A 21 14.44 9.02 58.34
C SER A 21 13.44 9.86 59.14
N SER A 22 13.21 11.14 58.80
CA SER A 22 12.16 11.94 59.45
C SER A 22 10.77 11.45 59.00
N PRO A 23 9.83 11.14 59.93
CA PRO A 23 8.50 10.65 59.57
C PRO A 23 7.72 11.63 58.69
N ALA A 24 8.03 12.93 58.78
CA ALA A 24 7.47 13.96 57.92
C ALA A 24 7.97 13.87 56.46
N PHE A 25 9.24 13.50 56.24
CA PHE A 25 9.82 13.32 54.91
C PHE A 25 9.28 12.04 54.25
N ALA A 26 9.20 10.95 55.01
CA ALA A 26 8.60 9.69 54.54
C ALA A 26 7.11 9.82 54.18
N ALA A 27 6.34 10.60 54.96
CA ALA A 27 4.95 10.91 54.64
C ALA A 27 4.82 11.77 53.37
N GLN A 28 5.72 12.73 53.17
CA GLN A 28 5.74 13.59 51.99
C GLN A 28 6.17 12.84 50.72
N GLU A 29 7.12 11.91 50.81
CA GLU A 29 7.48 11.01 49.71
C GLU A 29 6.35 10.02 49.38
N ALA A 30 5.64 9.51 50.40
CA ALA A 30 4.49 8.63 50.19
C ALA A 30 3.33 9.35 49.50
N GLU A 31 3.00 10.59 49.90
CA GLU A 31 1.99 11.40 49.20
C GLU A 31 2.42 11.80 47.79
N ALA A 32 3.68 12.21 47.60
CA ALA A 32 4.21 12.53 46.27
C ALA A 32 4.27 11.29 45.36
N GLY A 33 4.51 10.11 45.93
CA GLY A 33 4.44 8.82 45.23
C GLY A 33 3.02 8.47 44.81
N SER A 34 2.05 8.63 45.73
CA SER A 34 0.63 8.36 45.46
C SER A 34 0.09 9.28 44.36
N ALA A 35 0.37 10.59 44.41
CA ALA A 35 -0.09 11.53 43.40
C ALA A 35 0.52 11.27 42.00
N ARG A 36 1.77 10.76 41.95
CA ARG A 36 2.42 10.35 40.70
C ARG A 36 1.83 9.06 40.13
N ASP A 37 1.39 8.15 40.97
CA ASP A 37 0.81 6.86 40.56
C ASP A 37 -0.62 7.04 40.01
N GLU A 38 -1.44 7.85 40.68
CA GLU A 38 -2.77 8.24 40.18
C GLU A 38 -2.67 8.94 38.81
N SER A 39 -1.70 9.84 38.65
CA SER A 39 -1.42 10.50 37.35
C SER A 39 -1.01 9.50 36.26
N ARG A 40 -0.27 8.43 36.61
CA ARG A 40 0.15 7.38 35.69
C ARG A 40 -0.99 6.45 35.32
N GLU A 41 -1.86 6.10 36.26
CA GLU A 41 -3.08 5.34 35.98
C GLU A 41 -4.05 6.13 35.09
N HIS A 42 -4.20 7.45 35.32
CA HIS A 42 -5.00 8.30 34.44
C HIS A 42 -4.38 8.45 33.06
N ALA A 43 -3.05 8.53 32.95
CA ALA A 43 -2.34 8.51 31.67
C ALA A 43 -2.51 7.15 30.96
N ALA A 44 -2.39 6.03 31.68
CA ALA A 44 -2.60 4.69 31.16
C ALA A 44 -4.05 4.49 30.70
N THR A 45 -5.02 4.98 31.48
CA THR A 45 -6.45 4.93 31.15
C THR A 45 -6.78 5.83 29.95
N ALA A 46 -6.17 7.01 29.85
CA ALA A 46 -6.31 7.90 28.70
C ALA A 46 -5.70 7.26 27.42
N VAL A 47 -4.57 6.57 27.54
CA VAL A 47 -3.93 5.85 26.43
C VAL A 47 -4.75 4.63 26.00
N LEU A 48 -5.24 3.82 26.95
CA LEU A 48 -6.09 2.65 26.69
C LEU A 48 -7.46 3.03 26.10
N THR A 49 -7.95 4.22 26.44
CA THR A 49 -9.18 4.77 25.84
C THR A 49 -8.94 5.27 24.41
N ARG A 50 -7.75 5.79 24.11
CA ARG A 50 -7.41 6.37 22.79
C ARG A 50 -7.33 5.34 21.67
N THR A 51 -7.01 4.08 21.98
CA THR A 51 -6.89 3.00 20.98
C THR A 51 -8.24 2.42 20.54
N ARG A 52 -9.37 2.86 21.12
CA ARG A 52 -10.71 2.30 20.81
C ARG A 52 -11.49 3.06 19.72
N THR A 53 -10.90 4.07 19.09
CA THR A 53 -11.58 4.77 18.00
C THR A 53 -11.36 4.08 16.64
N GLN A 54 -12.34 3.23 16.31
CA GLN A 54 -13.01 3.24 15.01
C GLN A 54 -12.19 2.80 13.78
N HIS A 55 -12.13 1.49 13.55
CA HIS A 55 -12.05 0.93 12.19
C HIS A 55 -13.42 0.38 11.76
N GLY A 56 -14.45 1.23 11.81
CA GLY A 56 -15.63 1.03 10.99
C GLY A 56 -15.24 1.37 9.55
N VAL A 57 -15.11 0.38 8.68
CA VAL A 57 -14.96 0.61 7.25
C VAL A 57 -16.23 1.32 6.77
N GLN A 58 -16.19 2.66 6.76
CA GLN A 58 -17.32 3.46 6.31
C GLN A 58 -17.65 3.07 4.87
N ARG A 59 -18.92 2.76 4.59
CA ARG A 59 -19.40 2.37 3.26
C ARG A 59 -18.96 3.37 2.18
N ASP A 60 -18.88 4.64 2.53
CA ASP A 60 -18.40 5.72 1.65
C ASP A 60 -16.92 5.57 1.26
N ARG A 61 -16.08 5.00 2.13
CA ARG A 61 -14.67 4.73 1.84
C ARG A 61 -14.54 3.57 0.86
N LEU A 62 -15.35 2.51 1.01
CA LEU A 62 -15.39 1.39 0.06
C LEU A 62 -15.86 1.84 -1.32
N TRP A 63 -16.93 2.64 -1.38
CA TRP A 63 -17.40 3.19 -2.66
C TRP A 63 -16.37 4.09 -3.32
N LYS A 64 -15.67 4.94 -2.56
CA LYS A 64 -14.59 5.77 -3.09
C LYS A 64 -13.44 4.94 -3.63
N ILE A 65 -13.02 3.88 -2.91
CA ILE A 65 -11.97 2.97 -3.36
C ILE A 65 -12.43 2.23 -4.63
N ALA A 66 -13.63 1.64 -4.62
CA ALA A 66 -14.17 0.92 -5.76
C ALA A 66 -14.30 1.81 -7.00
N ALA A 67 -14.85 3.02 -6.84
CA ALA A 67 -15.00 3.98 -7.95
C ALA A 67 -13.64 4.45 -8.49
N THR A 68 -12.66 4.69 -7.62
CA THR A 68 -11.32 5.11 -8.04
C THR A 68 -10.60 3.96 -8.75
N SER A 69 -10.62 2.75 -8.18
CA SER A 69 -10.01 1.56 -8.79
C SER A 69 -10.69 1.22 -10.11
N PHE A 70 -12.02 1.24 -10.17
CA PHE A 70 -12.77 1.04 -11.40
C PHE A 70 -12.42 2.10 -12.44
N GLY A 71 -12.39 3.39 -12.07
CA GLY A 71 -12.05 4.46 -13.00
C GLY A 71 -10.65 4.33 -13.58
N VAL A 72 -9.66 4.01 -12.74
CA VAL A 72 -8.27 3.79 -13.18
C VAL A 72 -8.18 2.60 -14.14
N VAL A 73 -8.74 1.45 -13.77
CA VAL A 73 -8.71 0.24 -14.61
C VAL A 73 -9.52 0.44 -15.88
N PHE A 74 -10.69 1.06 -15.79
CA PHE A 74 -11.54 1.35 -16.93
C PHE A 74 -10.80 2.22 -17.96
N VAL A 75 -10.15 3.31 -17.52
CA VAL A 75 -9.38 4.17 -18.43
C VAL A 75 -8.17 3.43 -19.00
N ALA A 76 -7.49 2.59 -18.21
CA ALA A 76 -6.36 1.80 -18.67
C ALA A 76 -6.75 0.75 -19.72
N GLU A 77 -7.93 0.16 -19.61
CA GLU A 77 -8.46 -0.89 -20.49
C GLU A 77 -9.39 -0.34 -21.58
N PHE A 78 -9.66 0.97 -21.59
CA PHE A 78 -10.58 1.58 -22.55
C PHE A 78 -9.97 1.57 -23.94
N GLY A 79 -10.59 0.82 -24.86
CA GLY A 79 -10.06 0.65 -26.21
C GLY A 79 -8.94 -0.37 -26.30
N ASP A 80 -8.86 -1.31 -25.35
CA ASP A 80 -7.97 -2.46 -25.48
C ASP A 80 -8.19 -3.21 -26.82
N LEU A 81 -7.12 -3.81 -27.33
CA LEU A 81 -7.11 -4.53 -28.61
C LEU A 81 -8.15 -5.67 -28.62
N THR A 82 -8.42 -6.27 -27.46
CA THR A 82 -9.48 -7.28 -27.31
C THR A 82 -10.86 -6.69 -27.61
N GLN A 83 -11.15 -5.46 -27.16
CA GLN A 83 -12.43 -4.80 -27.40
C GLN A 83 -12.61 -4.48 -28.89
N ILE A 84 -11.57 -3.99 -29.56
CA ILE A 84 -11.58 -3.72 -31.01
C ILE A 84 -11.79 -5.03 -31.79
N ALA A 85 -11.11 -6.10 -31.40
CA ALA A 85 -11.26 -7.41 -32.04
C ALA A 85 -12.68 -7.96 -31.91
N ILE A 86 -13.26 -7.91 -30.70
CA ILE A 86 -14.65 -8.34 -30.45
C ILE A 86 -15.63 -7.47 -31.25
N ALA A 87 -15.43 -6.15 -31.29
CA ALA A 87 -16.27 -5.23 -32.06
C ALA A 87 -16.21 -5.51 -33.57
N ASN A 88 -15.02 -5.79 -34.11
CA ASN A 88 -14.85 -6.18 -35.51
C ASN A 88 -15.58 -7.50 -35.81
N LEU A 89 -15.44 -8.49 -34.91
CA LEU A 89 -16.10 -9.78 -35.05
C LEU A 89 -17.62 -9.66 -34.99
N ALA A 90 -18.14 -8.81 -34.10
CA ALA A 90 -19.56 -8.50 -33.99
C ALA A 90 -20.08 -7.78 -35.25
N ALA A 91 -19.29 -6.84 -35.78
CA ALA A 91 -19.61 -6.16 -37.03
C ALA A 91 -19.63 -7.13 -38.22
N ARG A 92 -18.74 -8.13 -38.24
CA ARG A 92 -18.66 -9.14 -39.30
C ARG A 92 -19.81 -10.15 -39.28
N TYR A 93 -20.23 -10.60 -38.10
CA TYR A 93 -21.27 -11.65 -37.97
C TYR A 93 -22.67 -11.10 -37.72
N HIS A 94 -22.82 -9.80 -37.50
CA HIS A 94 -24.10 -9.11 -37.22
C HIS A 94 -24.88 -9.68 -36.01
N ASP A 95 -24.21 -10.43 -35.14
CA ASP A 95 -24.75 -10.98 -33.90
C ASP A 95 -23.84 -10.60 -32.72
N PRO A 96 -24.07 -9.43 -32.10
CA PRO A 96 -23.21 -8.93 -31.04
C PRO A 96 -23.31 -9.74 -29.74
N LEU A 97 -24.43 -10.41 -29.49
CA LEU A 97 -24.62 -11.19 -28.26
C LEU A 97 -23.87 -12.51 -28.33
N ALA A 98 -24.00 -13.25 -29.43
CA ALA A 98 -23.26 -14.51 -29.61
C ALA A 98 -21.75 -14.25 -29.63
N VAL A 99 -21.30 -13.19 -30.30
CA VAL A 99 -19.89 -12.80 -30.32
C VAL A 99 -19.39 -12.36 -28.95
N GLY A 100 -20.17 -11.58 -28.20
CA GLY A 100 -19.82 -11.15 -26.84
C GLY A 100 -19.63 -12.33 -25.89
N ILE A 101 -20.56 -13.30 -25.92
CA ILE A 101 -20.47 -14.51 -25.10
C ILE A 101 -19.27 -15.36 -25.53
N GLY A 102 -19.07 -15.56 -26.85
CA GLY A 102 -17.93 -16.30 -27.38
C GLY A 102 -16.58 -15.67 -26.99
N GLY A 103 -16.48 -14.34 -27.06
CA GLY A 103 -15.31 -13.59 -26.63
C GLY A 103 -15.03 -13.73 -25.12
N ALA A 104 -16.06 -13.61 -24.29
CA ALA A 104 -15.94 -13.80 -22.83
C ALA A 104 -15.47 -15.22 -22.48
N LEU A 105 -16.09 -16.24 -23.09
CA LEU A 105 -15.70 -17.64 -22.89
C LEU A 105 -14.28 -17.91 -23.37
N GLY A 106 -13.88 -17.35 -24.51
CA GLY A 106 -12.51 -17.45 -25.01
C GLY A 106 -11.49 -16.84 -24.05
N LEU A 107 -11.78 -15.65 -23.51
CA LEU A 107 -10.90 -14.97 -22.55
C LEU A 107 -10.77 -15.76 -21.24
N TRP A 108 -11.89 -16.31 -20.74
CA TRP A 108 -11.87 -17.19 -19.56
C TRP A 108 -11.08 -18.49 -19.81
N ALA A 109 -11.23 -19.09 -20.99
CA ALA A 109 -10.48 -20.29 -21.34
C ALA A 109 -8.97 -20.01 -21.39
N VAL A 110 -8.55 -18.92 -22.04
CA VAL A 110 -7.15 -18.49 -22.07
C VAL A 110 -6.63 -18.19 -20.68
N GLY A 111 -7.39 -17.44 -19.87
CA GLY A 111 -7.03 -17.15 -18.47
C GLY A 111 -6.89 -18.42 -17.62
N GLY A 112 -7.82 -19.38 -17.79
CA GLY A 112 -7.77 -20.69 -17.13
C GLY A 112 -6.52 -21.48 -17.53
N LEU A 113 -6.22 -21.56 -18.83
CA LEU A 113 -5.00 -22.19 -19.33
C LEU A 113 -3.73 -21.50 -18.81
N ALA A 114 -3.75 -20.16 -18.71
CA ALA A 114 -2.63 -19.40 -18.17
C ALA A 114 -2.42 -19.67 -16.67
N ILE A 115 -3.49 -19.83 -15.88
CA ILE A 115 -3.37 -20.20 -14.46
C ILE A 115 -2.83 -21.63 -14.31
N LEU A 116 -3.36 -22.56 -15.11
CA LEU A 116 -3.00 -23.98 -15.04
C LEU A 116 -1.56 -24.23 -15.55
N GLY A 117 -1.17 -23.54 -16.61
CA GLY A 117 0.12 -23.69 -17.28
C GLY A 117 1.19 -22.67 -16.90
N GLY A 118 0.81 -21.55 -16.26
CA GLY A 118 1.71 -20.42 -16.04
C GLY A 118 2.94 -20.75 -15.20
N ARG A 119 2.76 -21.51 -14.10
CA ARG A 119 3.91 -21.90 -13.26
C ARG A 119 4.91 -22.80 -13.99
N GLN A 120 4.44 -23.62 -14.95
CA GLN A 120 5.32 -24.49 -15.73
C GLN A 120 5.98 -23.70 -16.88
N LEU A 121 5.24 -22.80 -17.53
CA LEU A 121 5.74 -22.00 -18.65
C LEU A 121 6.85 -21.03 -18.25
N LEU A 122 6.66 -20.30 -17.14
CA LEU A 122 7.67 -19.36 -16.62
C LEU A 122 8.94 -20.05 -16.09
N ARG A 123 8.91 -21.36 -15.89
CA ARG A 123 10.08 -22.13 -15.42
C ARG A 123 11.00 -22.56 -16.55
N TRP A 124 10.53 -22.52 -17.79
CA TRP A 124 11.26 -22.98 -18.98
C TRP A 124 11.62 -21.85 -19.94
N ILE A 125 10.87 -20.75 -19.92
CA ILE A 125 11.05 -19.63 -20.86
C ILE A 125 11.15 -18.32 -20.09
N ASP A 126 12.26 -17.60 -20.27
CA ASP A 126 12.41 -16.26 -19.72
C ASP A 126 11.40 -15.30 -20.35
N LEU A 127 10.78 -14.47 -19.51
CA LEU A 127 9.74 -13.51 -19.91
C LEU A 127 10.18 -12.59 -21.07
N ILE A 128 11.48 -12.29 -21.16
CA ILE A 128 12.05 -11.47 -22.23
C ILE A 128 11.87 -12.12 -23.62
N TRP A 129 11.97 -13.43 -23.73
CA TRP A 129 11.80 -14.14 -25.00
C TRP A 129 10.34 -14.15 -25.43
N ILE A 130 9.42 -14.31 -24.48
CA ILE A 130 7.98 -14.22 -24.73
C ILE A 130 7.62 -12.84 -25.27
N ALA A 131 8.11 -11.78 -24.60
CA ALA A 131 7.86 -10.40 -25.02
C ALA A 131 8.45 -10.09 -26.41
N ARG A 132 9.69 -10.55 -26.69
CA ARG A 132 10.32 -10.37 -28.00
C ARG A 132 9.58 -11.11 -29.11
N ALA A 133 9.15 -12.34 -28.86
CA ALA A 133 8.37 -13.11 -29.82
C ALA A 133 7.03 -12.41 -30.13
N ALA A 134 6.30 -11.96 -29.10
CA ALA A 134 5.06 -11.23 -29.27
C ALA A 134 5.27 -9.92 -30.07
N ALA A 135 6.29 -9.13 -29.73
CA ALA A 135 6.62 -7.91 -30.45
C ALA A 135 6.96 -8.18 -31.92
N LEU A 136 7.71 -9.24 -32.21
CA LEU A 136 8.10 -9.62 -33.57
C LEU A 136 6.90 -10.07 -34.40
N ILE A 137 6.02 -10.91 -33.84
CA ILE A 137 4.76 -11.32 -34.48
C ILE A 137 3.90 -10.10 -34.77
N MET A 138 3.76 -9.19 -33.80
CA MET A 138 2.92 -8.01 -33.96
C MET A 138 3.47 -7.04 -35.01
N ALA A 139 4.78 -6.83 -35.04
CA ALA A 139 5.45 -6.05 -36.07
C ALA A 139 5.25 -6.68 -37.47
N ALA A 140 5.36 -8.00 -37.58
CA ALA A 140 5.14 -8.72 -38.83
C ALA A 140 3.68 -8.58 -39.31
N LEU A 141 2.70 -8.85 -38.44
CA LEU A 141 1.28 -8.70 -38.76
C LEU A 141 0.92 -7.27 -39.12
N GLY A 142 1.43 -6.29 -38.36
CA GLY A 142 1.23 -4.87 -38.65
C GLY A 142 1.81 -4.46 -40.01
N THR A 143 3.00 -4.96 -40.34
CA THR A 143 3.62 -4.72 -41.67
C THR A 143 2.78 -5.33 -42.79
N VAL A 144 2.35 -6.59 -42.64
CA VAL A 144 1.49 -7.27 -43.62
C VAL A 144 0.17 -6.51 -43.78
N SER A 145 -0.48 -6.11 -42.69
CA SER A 145 -1.73 -5.35 -42.72
C SER A 145 -1.55 -3.99 -43.39
N ALA A 146 -0.45 -3.28 -43.12
CA ALA A 146 -0.15 -2.00 -43.75
C ALA A 146 0.09 -2.16 -45.25
N VAL A 147 0.91 -3.13 -45.66
CA VAL A 147 1.13 -3.44 -47.08
C VAL A 147 -0.20 -3.76 -47.75
N HIS A 148 -1.00 -4.66 -47.17
CA HIS A 148 -2.30 -5.05 -47.72
C HIS A 148 -3.27 -3.87 -47.84
N ALA A 149 -3.24 -2.93 -46.89
CA ALA A 149 -4.04 -1.71 -46.95
C ALA A 149 -3.60 -0.77 -48.09
N PHE A 150 -2.30 -0.69 -48.39
CA PHE A 150 -1.77 0.15 -49.48
C PHE A 150 -1.84 -0.52 -50.86
N THR A 151 -1.76 -1.85 -50.94
CA THR A 151 -1.80 -2.58 -52.22
C THR A 151 -3.22 -2.90 -52.70
N GLY A 152 -4.25 -2.62 -51.90
CA GLY A 152 -5.64 -2.47 -52.36
C GLY A 152 -6.17 -3.59 -53.26
N SER A 153 -6.35 -4.80 -52.70
CA SER A 153 -7.16 -5.86 -53.31
C SER A 153 -8.10 -6.46 -52.29
#